data_AF-A0A6B3AT30-F1
#
_entry.id   AF-A0A6B3AT30-F1
#
_cell.length_a   1.000
_cell.length_b   1.000
_cell.length_c   1.000
_cell.angle_alpha   90.00
_cell.angle_beta   90.00
_cell.angle_gamma   90.00
#
_symmetry.space_group_name_H-M   'P 1'
#
loop_
_entity.id
_entity.type
_entity.pdbx_description
1 polymer ?
#
loop_
_entity_poly.entity_id
_entity_poly.type
_entity_poly.pdbx_seq_one_letter_code
_entity_poly.pdbx_strand_id
1 'polypeptide(L)'
;LTVSTVTGTAARAEALRARHPRALAEAMEGFGVAEAAAAQGVPVLEVRAVSNPVGPRDRAAWRIGEALTALTEGFGKLGPVLESWNPHENPHEEPA
;
A
#
# COMPACT_ATOMS: atom_id res chain seq x y z
N LEU A 1 -3.43 0.88 6.15
CA LEU A 1 -4.30 0.26 7.17
C LEU A 1 -5.11 -0.82 6.49
N THR A 2 -5.06 -2.07 6.95
CA THR A 2 -5.97 -3.11 6.45
C THR A 2 -7.36 -2.91 7.06
N VAL A 3 -8.40 -2.96 6.23
CA VAL A 3 -9.81 -2.84 6.63
C VAL A 3 -10.65 -3.90 5.94
N SER A 4 -11.73 -4.35 6.57
CA SER A 4 -12.68 -5.28 5.93
C SER A 4 -13.73 -4.56 5.07
N THR A 5 -13.84 -3.24 5.21
CA THR A 5 -14.77 -2.40 4.44
C THR A 5 -14.19 -0.99 4.36
N VAL A 6 -14.31 -0.34 3.21
CA VAL A 6 -13.84 1.02 3.01
C VAL A 6 -14.50 1.99 3.99
N THR A 7 -13.72 2.91 4.54
CA THR A 7 -14.26 3.98 5.38
C THR A 7 -15.12 4.93 4.54
N GLY A 8 -16.42 4.95 4.84
CA GLY A 8 -17.43 5.74 4.13
C GLY A 8 -17.92 7.00 4.83
N THR A 9 -17.36 7.36 6.00
CA THR A 9 -17.80 8.53 6.78
C THR A 9 -16.61 9.36 7.27
N ALA A 10 -16.83 10.67 7.44
CA ALA A 10 -15.79 11.60 7.91
C ALA A 10 -15.35 11.27 9.34
N ALA A 11 -16.31 11.03 10.24
CA ALA A 11 -16.02 10.70 11.64
C ALA A 11 -15.16 9.43 11.78
N ARG A 12 -15.43 8.40 10.95
CA ARG A 12 -14.61 7.18 10.96
C ARG A 12 -13.21 7.42 10.40
N ALA A 13 -13.07 8.22 9.35
CA ALA A 13 -11.77 8.57 8.77
C ALA A 13 -10.91 9.35 9.78
N GLU A 14 -11.50 10.31 10.49
CA GLU A 14 -10.84 11.08 11.55
C GLU A 14 -10.40 10.18 12.72
N ALA A 15 -11.29 9.31 13.20
CA ALA A 15 -10.96 8.36 14.27
C ALA A 15 -9.80 7.43 13.88
N LEU A 16 -9.75 6.99 12.61
CA LEU A 16 -8.65 6.17 12.10
C LEU A 16 -7.34 6.96 11.97
N ARG A 17 -7.40 8.20 11.49
CA ARG A 17 -6.24 9.09 11.38
C ARG A 17 -5.64 9.37 12.75
N ALA A 18 -6.47 9.63 13.75
CA ALA A 18 -6.03 9.85 15.14
C ALA A 18 -5.38 8.59 15.74
N ARG A 19 -5.99 7.41 15.53
CA ARG A 19 -5.47 6.14 16.06
C ARG A 19 -4.21 5.66 15.32
N HIS A 20 -4.11 5.92 14.03
CA HIS A 20 -3.02 5.46 13.16
C HIS A 20 -2.43 6.64 12.37
N PRO A 21 -1.72 7.57 13.04
CA PRO A 21 -1.26 8.83 12.43
C PRO A 21 -0.24 8.64 11.30
N ARG A 22 0.42 7.48 11.24
CA ARG A 22 1.35 7.11 10.16
C ARG A 22 0.69 6.35 9.00
N ALA A 23 -0.56 5.93 9.13
CA ALA A 23 -1.26 5.28 8.02
C ALA A 23 -1.57 6.31 6.93
N LEU A 24 -1.09 6.04 5.71
CA LEU A 24 -1.27 6.92 4.54
C LEU A 24 -2.48 6.51 3.68
N ALA A 25 -2.85 5.24 3.68
CA ALA A 25 -3.93 4.69 2.87
C ALA A 25 -4.67 3.55 3.57
N GLU A 26 -5.90 3.29 3.14
CA GLU A 26 -6.65 2.06 3.42
C GLU A 26 -6.43 1.05 2.29
N ALA A 27 -6.33 -0.23 2.65
CA ALA A 27 -6.24 -1.37 1.75
C ALA A 27 -7.03 -2.53 2.35
N MET A 28 -7.46 -3.50 1.57
CA MET A 28 -8.26 -4.62 2.07
C MET A 28 -7.49 -5.95 1.97
N GLU A 29 -6.73 -6.16 0.90
CA GLU A 29 -6.10 -7.44 0.59
C GLU A 29 -4.59 -7.47 0.85
N GLY A 30 -3.90 -6.34 0.65
CA GLY A 30 -2.43 -6.29 0.63
C GLY A 30 -1.74 -6.85 1.87
N PHE A 31 -2.36 -6.66 3.05
CA PHE A 31 -1.84 -7.23 4.30
C PHE A 31 -1.86 -8.76 4.29
N GLY A 32 -2.94 -9.38 3.82
CA GLY A 32 -3.02 -10.85 3.75
C GLY A 32 -1.98 -11.45 2.80
N VAL A 33 -1.73 -10.78 1.66
CA VAL A 33 -0.67 -11.17 0.73
C VAL A 33 0.71 -11.05 1.41
N ALA A 34 0.95 -9.95 2.13
CA ALA A 34 2.22 -9.74 2.83
C ALA A 34 2.47 -10.75 3.95
N GLU A 35 1.45 -11.09 4.75
CA GLU A 35 1.54 -12.11 5.79
C GLU A 35 1.83 -13.49 5.20
N ALA A 36 1.14 -13.88 4.12
CA ALA A 36 1.38 -15.15 3.44
C ALA A 36 2.81 -15.21 2.86
N ALA A 37 3.28 -14.10 2.26
CA ALA A 37 4.64 -13.99 1.73
C ALA A 37 5.70 -14.13 2.83
N ALA A 38 5.51 -13.43 3.96
CA ALA A 38 6.38 -13.52 5.13
C ALA A 38 6.42 -14.96 5.69
N ALA A 39 5.27 -15.62 5.81
CA ALA A 39 5.18 -17.00 6.29
C ALA A 39 5.90 -18.01 5.38
N GLN A 40 6.10 -17.69 4.10
CA GLN A 40 6.82 -18.52 3.13
C GLN A 40 8.26 -18.02 2.86
N GLY A 41 8.70 -16.96 3.53
CA GLY A 41 10.02 -16.36 3.31
C GLY A 41 10.20 -15.80 1.89
N VAL A 42 9.11 -15.44 1.20
CA VAL A 42 9.17 -14.90 -0.16
C VAL A 42 9.06 -13.37 -0.13
N PRO A 43 9.89 -12.64 -0.88
CA PRO A 43 9.77 -11.21 -1.02
C PRO A 43 8.42 -10.79 -1.62
N VAL A 44 7.90 -9.65 -1.17
CA VAL A 44 6.67 -9.06 -1.71
C VAL A 44 6.79 -7.55 -1.82
N LEU A 45 6.24 -6.99 -2.90
CA LEU A 45 6.12 -5.56 -3.13
C LEU A 45 4.68 -5.24 -3.51
N GLU A 46 4.09 -4.23 -2.88
CA GLU A 46 2.79 -3.69 -3.26
C GLU A 46 2.97 -2.27 -3.83
N VAL A 47 2.44 -2.05 -5.03
CA VAL A 47 2.42 -0.72 -5.68
C VAL A 47 0.98 -0.28 -5.85
N ARG A 48 0.66 0.92 -5.36
CA ARG A 48 -0.69 1.49 -5.39
C ARG A 48 -0.65 2.92 -5.91
N ALA A 49 -1.62 3.25 -6.77
CA ALA A 49 -1.98 4.62 -7.10
C ALA A 49 -3.33 4.95 -6.44
N VAL A 50 -3.46 6.17 -5.92
CA VAL A 50 -4.62 6.60 -5.13
C VAL A 50 -5.51 7.50 -5.99
N SER A 51 -6.75 7.08 -6.22
CA SER A 51 -7.72 7.82 -7.06
C SER A 51 -8.54 8.85 -6.28
N ASN A 52 -8.64 8.71 -4.96
CA ASN A 52 -9.51 9.53 -4.11
C ASN A 52 -9.13 9.39 -2.62
N PRO A 53 -9.48 10.37 -1.79
CA PRO A 53 -9.39 10.25 -0.33
C PRO A 53 -10.42 9.25 0.23
N VAL A 54 -10.14 8.75 1.45
CA VAL A 54 -11.09 7.97 2.27
C VAL A 54 -12.08 8.90 2.99
N GLY A 55 -13.28 8.41 3.32
CA GLY A 55 -14.33 9.20 3.96
C GLY A 55 -15.66 9.17 3.18
N PRO A 56 -16.49 10.22 3.29
CA PRO A 56 -17.77 10.29 2.58
C PRO A 56 -17.61 10.06 1.08
N ARG A 57 -18.54 9.29 0.50
CA ARG A 57 -18.43 8.90 -0.90
C ARG A 57 -18.78 10.04 -1.85
N ASP A 58 -17.76 10.64 -2.44
CA ASP A 58 -17.87 11.60 -3.54
C ASP A 58 -17.27 11.00 -4.81
N ARG A 59 -18.13 10.53 -5.72
CA ARG A 59 -17.69 9.93 -6.99
C ARG A 59 -17.19 10.96 -7.99
N ALA A 60 -17.59 12.22 -7.88
CA ALA A 60 -17.16 13.27 -8.80
C ALA A 60 -15.69 13.63 -8.59
N ALA A 61 -15.20 13.49 -7.36
CA ALA A 61 -13.78 13.68 -7.02
C ALA A 61 -12.87 12.52 -7.46
N TRP A 62 -13.42 11.41 -7.98
CA TRP A 62 -12.63 10.23 -8.32
C TRP A 62 -11.79 10.44 -9.59
N ARG A 63 -10.47 10.32 -9.44
CA ARG A 63 -9.52 10.40 -10.56
C ARG A 63 -8.98 9.03 -10.93
N ILE A 64 -9.88 8.10 -11.24
CA ILE A 64 -9.51 6.71 -11.56
C ILE A 64 -8.55 6.65 -12.76
N GLY A 65 -8.87 7.36 -13.85
CA GLY A 65 -8.02 7.37 -15.05
C GLY A 65 -6.59 7.81 -14.75
N GLU A 66 -6.42 8.90 -14.01
CA GLU A 66 -5.10 9.40 -13.62
C GLU A 66 -4.37 8.44 -12.69
N ALA A 67 -5.06 7.84 -11.72
CA ALA A 67 -4.45 6.83 -10.86
C ALA A 67 -3.96 5.62 -11.67
N LEU A 68 -4.73 5.15 -12.65
CA LEU A 68 -4.32 4.04 -13.51
C LEU A 68 -3.16 4.41 -14.45
N THR A 69 -3.14 5.64 -14.98
CA THR A 69 -2.00 6.16 -15.75
C THR A 69 -0.75 6.21 -14.88
N ALA A 70 -0.84 6.80 -13.68
CA ALA A 70 0.28 6.87 -12.75
C ALA A 70 0.76 5.47 -12.30
N LEU A 71 -0.17 4.52 -12.12
CA LEU A 71 0.17 3.14 -11.80
C LEU A 71 0.95 2.48 -12.95
N THR A 72 0.48 2.66 -14.19
CA THR A 72 1.16 2.14 -15.40
C THR A 72 2.57 2.70 -15.51
N GLU A 73 2.72 4.02 -15.38
CA GLU A 73 4.02 4.70 -15.45
C GLU A 73 4.96 4.28 -14.33
N GLY A 74 4.45 4.15 -13.10
CA GLY A 74 5.21 3.69 -11.95
C GLY A 74 5.67 2.25 -12.12
N PHE A 75 4.78 1.37 -12.56
CA PHE A 75 5.08 -0.04 -12.77
C PHE A 75 6.08 -0.25 -13.92
N GLY A 76 5.96 0.53 -15.01
CA GLY A 76 6.91 0.50 -16.13
C GLY A 76 8.36 0.83 -15.75
N LYS A 77 8.58 1.46 -14.59
CA LYS A 77 9.91 1.78 -14.07
C LYS A 77 10.47 0.70 -13.12
N LEU A 78 9.70 -0.34 -12.79
CA LEU A 78 10.11 -1.34 -11.79
C LEU A 78 11.16 -2.32 -12.29
N GLY A 79 11.20 -2.66 -13.59
CA GLY A 79 12.15 -3.65 -14.13
C GLY A 79 13.60 -3.37 -13.71
N PRO A 80 14.16 -2.19 -14.05
CA PRO A 80 15.52 -1.82 -13.63
C PRO A 80 15.72 -1.80 -12.11
N VAL A 81 14.70 -1.38 -11.35
CA VAL A 81 14.77 -1.31 -9.87
C VAL A 81 14.88 -2.70 -9.28
N LEU A 82 14.05 -3.64 -9.74
CA LEU A 82 14.02 -5.02 -9.27
C LEU A 82 15.26 -5.81 -9.71
N GLU A 83 15.76 -5.57 -10.92
CA GLU A 83 16.99 -6.19 -11.41
C GLU A 83 18.23 -5.74 -10.63
N SER A 84 18.23 -4.50 -10.14
CA SER A 84 19.31 -3.95 -9.31
C SER A 84 19.18 -4.31 -7.82
N TRP A 85 18.09 -4.96 -7.41
CA TRP A 85 17.83 -5.25 -5.99
C TRP A 85 18.65 -6.47 -5.52
N ASN A 86 19.54 -6.23 -4.57
CA ASN A 86 20.40 -7.28 -3.99
C ASN A 86 19.96 -7.60 -2.54
N PRO A 87 19.44 -8.80 -2.24
CA PRO A 87 18.88 -9.14 -0.92
C PRO A 87 19.89 -9.21 0.24
N HIS A 88 21.17 -8.93 0.00
CA HIS A 88 22.28 -9.18 0.93
C HIS A 88 22.53 -8.08 1.98
N GLU A 89 21.54 -7.26 2.32
CA GLU A 89 21.61 -6.37 3.49
C GLU A 89 20.63 -6.86 4.57
N ASN A 90 20.99 -7.94 5.29
CA ASN A 90 20.40 -8.27 6.58
C ASN A 90 21.19 -7.52 7.67
N PRO A 91 20.62 -6.52 8.37
CA PRO A 91 21.30 -5.85 9.49
C PRO A 91 21.31 -6.67 10.78
N HIS A 92 20.87 -7.94 10.73
CA HIS A 92 20.68 -8.81 11.89
C HIS A 92 21.43 -10.16 11.73
N GLU A 93 22.70 -10.12 11.33
CA GLU A 93 23.65 -11.15 11.77
C GLU A 93 24.51 -10.53 12.89
N GLU A 94 24.12 -10.75 14.15
CA GLU A 94 25.06 -10.61 15.26
C GLU A 94 26.00 -11.83 15.23
N PRO A 95 27.33 -11.64 15.21
CA PRO A 95 28.28 -12.75 15.31
C PRO A 95 28.25 -13.35 16.73
N ALA A 96 28.44 -14.68 16.75
CA ALA A 96 28.35 -15.60 17.89
C ALA A 96 29.12 -15.23 19.16
#